data_AF-A0A3B9DND8-F1
#
_entry.id   AF-A0A3B9DND8-F1
#
_cell.length_a   1.000
_cell.length_b   1.000
_cell.length_c   1.000
_cell.angle_alpha   90.00
_cell.angle_beta   90.00
_cell.angle_gamma   90.00
#
_symmetry.space_group_name_H-M   'P 1'
#
loop_
_entity.id
_entity.type
_entity.pdbx_description
1 polymer ?
#
loop_
_entity_poly.entity_id
_entity_poly.type
_entity_poly.pdbx_seq_one_letter_code
_entity_poly.pdbx_strand_id
1 'polypeptide(L)'
;MKTRALPVFPLAPDPIRPDVSRDVEAVRLTVDPIGPLDGPQIGLVTLGCDKNTVDSEKMMAALVGHGARVSSDISGADVVVVNTCGFIESAKEQSIDTILEACRLKEEGRVRAVVAVGCMVQRYKDELSSEIPEVDLFLGLSEMASLIPELRDSGFLPDSRENAPTGVPTMERPLRILSTETPHTSYLKISEGCDHTCAFCAIPGFRGLHRSAPLPELVAEAGALARQGVKELNIISQDTTWYGRDLRRKDSSAPLLPELLRALVAETDVQWLRLFYMYPSGITREMVELMASEDVLLPYLDMPLQHGSDRILEAMRRPERQAVIRERVAWIREAIPDVTLRTTVIIGFPGESEDDFRAMLDLLEEVRFDRVGAFTYSMEDGTPAAEMPDQIPDSLKRERFEQLMDVQRMISAERNEALIGRRFLALVDEVLDDPGPFEAEAAGRPVGVARTVGQAIEVDGVTHVHPFEGLTPGQFVTVEVEDAEEYDLIARVVEKQ
;
A
#
# COMPACT_ATOMS: atom_id res chain seq x y z
N MET A 1 -1.38 -17.99 -8.08
CA MET A 1 -2.54 -17.10 -8.35
C MET A 1 -3.02 -16.51 -7.03
N LYS A 2 -2.25 -15.60 -6.42
CA LYS A 2 -2.72 -14.77 -5.29
C LYS A 2 -3.33 -13.52 -5.91
N THR A 3 -4.63 -13.58 -6.24
CA THR A 3 -5.44 -12.34 -6.29
C THR A 3 -5.14 -11.62 -4.99
N ARG A 4 -4.72 -10.34 -5.05
CA ARG A 4 -4.71 -9.45 -3.89
C ARG A 4 -5.92 -9.83 -3.05
N ALA A 5 -5.70 -10.36 -1.86
CA ALA A 5 -6.78 -10.50 -0.91
C ALA A 5 -7.18 -9.05 -0.63
N LEU A 6 -8.16 -8.55 -1.38
CA LEU A 6 -8.94 -7.41 -0.92
C LEU A 6 -9.41 -7.88 0.46
N PRO A 7 -9.03 -7.18 1.54
CA PRO A 7 -9.32 -7.67 2.88
C PRO A 7 -10.83 -7.82 2.94
N VAL A 8 -11.36 -9.03 2.86
CA VAL A 8 -12.80 -9.26 3.00
C VAL A 8 -13.05 -9.03 4.47
N PHE A 9 -13.84 -8.02 4.82
CA PHE A 9 -14.24 -7.75 6.19
C PHE A 9 -15.67 -8.29 6.33
N PRO A 10 -15.86 -9.54 6.74
CA PRO A 10 -17.13 -10.00 7.25
C PRO A 10 -17.26 -9.41 8.66
N LEU A 11 -17.96 -8.29 8.77
CA LEU A 11 -18.71 -8.00 10.00
C LEU A 11 -19.98 -8.89 10.10
N ALA A 12 -20.21 -9.78 9.13
CA ALA A 12 -21.25 -10.82 9.13
C ALA A 12 -20.69 -12.16 8.58
N PRO A 13 -21.16 -13.34 9.05
CA PRO A 13 -20.63 -14.67 8.67
C PRO A 13 -20.78 -15.07 7.19
N ASP A 14 -21.34 -14.20 6.33
CA ASP A 14 -21.52 -14.46 4.90
C ASP A 14 -20.61 -13.53 4.05
N PRO A 15 -19.85 -14.08 3.08
CA PRO A 15 -18.94 -13.32 2.22
C PRO A 15 -19.70 -12.48 1.17
N ILE A 16 -19.17 -11.28 0.91
CA ILE A 16 -19.73 -10.25 0.00
C ILE A 16 -19.79 -10.73 -1.46
N ARG A 17 -18.89 -11.64 -1.85
CA ARG A 17 -18.86 -12.23 -3.19
C ARG A 17 -19.43 -13.65 -3.16
N PRO A 18 -20.45 -13.99 -3.97
CA PRO A 18 -21.04 -15.33 -3.98
C PRO A 18 -20.05 -16.42 -4.48
N ASP A 19 -19.00 -16.00 -5.18
CA ASP A 19 -17.88 -16.83 -5.66
C ASP A 19 -16.73 -16.96 -4.65
N VAL A 20 -16.75 -16.19 -3.55
CA VAL A 20 -15.76 -16.28 -2.47
C VAL A 20 -16.28 -17.26 -1.43
N SER A 21 -15.46 -18.25 -1.10
CA SER A 21 -15.83 -19.24 -0.08
C SER A 21 -16.17 -18.54 1.24
N ARG A 22 -17.18 -19.06 1.94
CA ARG A 22 -17.55 -18.62 3.30
C ARG A 22 -16.43 -18.84 4.32
N ASP A 23 -15.46 -19.68 3.95
CA ASP A 23 -14.32 -20.05 4.78
C ASP A 23 -13.08 -19.17 4.51
N VAL A 24 -13.18 -18.10 3.69
CA VAL A 24 -12.05 -17.18 3.48
C VAL A 24 -11.88 -16.27 4.70
N GLU A 25 -10.79 -16.45 5.44
CA GLU A 25 -10.45 -15.58 6.55
C GLU A 25 -10.22 -14.13 6.10
N ALA A 26 -10.86 -13.24 6.82
CA ALA A 26 -10.69 -11.81 6.72
C ALA A 26 -9.30 -11.39 7.17
N VAL A 27 -8.53 -10.72 6.32
CA VAL A 27 -7.31 -10.06 6.78
C VAL A 27 -7.73 -8.86 7.63
N ARG A 28 -7.68 -9.03 8.96
CA ARG A 28 -7.99 -8.00 9.93
C ARG A 28 -6.67 -7.35 10.36
N LEU A 29 -6.51 -6.06 10.12
CA LEU A 29 -5.52 -5.29 10.86
C LEU A 29 -6.05 -5.17 12.29
N THR A 30 -5.62 -6.09 13.15
CA THR A 30 -6.02 -6.10 14.55
C THR A 30 -5.15 -5.11 15.32
N VAL A 31 -5.80 -4.14 15.94
CA VAL A 31 -5.15 -3.17 16.82
C VAL A 31 -5.71 -3.38 18.20
N ASP A 32 -4.84 -3.85 19.09
CA ASP A 32 -5.17 -3.95 20.50
C ASP A 32 -5.57 -2.58 21.06
N PRO A 33 -6.44 -2.51 22.08
CA PRO A 33 -6.88 -1.24 22.63
C PRO A 33 -5.72 -0.39 23.18
N ILE A 34 -5.46 0.77 22.56
CA ILE A 34 -4.40 1.72 22.93
C ILE A 34 -5.01 3.04 23.39
N GLY A 35 -4.43 3.65 24.44
CA GLY A 35 -4.88 4.92 25.02
C GLY A 35 -5.35 4.79 26.47
N PRO A 36 -5.82 5.88 27.10
CA PRO A 36 -6.25 5.88 28.49
C PRO A 36 -7.40 4.88 28.74
N LEU A 37 -7.36 4.18 29.88
CA LEU A 37 -8.36 3.15 30.23
C LEU A 37 -9.78 3.73 30.33
N ASP A 38 -9.91 4.94 30.86
CA ASP A 38 -11.18 5.63 31.05
C ASP A 38 -11.57 6.54 29.86
N GLY A 39 -10.81 6.44 28.75
CA GLY A 39 -11.09 7.21 27.54
C GLY A 39 -12.32 6.69 26.78
N PRO A 40 -12.99 7.55 25.98
CA PRO A 40 -14.02 7.11 25.04
C PRO A 40 -13.49 5.98 24.14
N GLN A 41 -14.26 4.90 24.00
CA GLN A 41 -13.88 3.75 23.18
C GLN A 41 -14.16 4.05 21.71
N ILE A 42 -13.14 4.02 20.86
CA ILE A 42 -13.27 4.28 19.43
C ILE A 42 -12.81 3.05 18.65
N GLY A 43 -13.73 2.44 17.91
CA GLY A 43 -13.43 1.39 16.95
C GLY A 43 -13.02 2.02 15.62
N LEU A 44 -11.80 1.80 15.15
CA LEU A 44 -11.34 2.29 13.84
C LEU A 44 -11.20 1.12 12.86
N VAL A 45 -12.03 1.12 11.82
CA VAL A 45 -11.97 0.14 10.73
C VAL A 45 -11.27 0.77 9.53
N THR A 46 -10.22 0.11 9.03
CA THR A 46 -9.42 0.60 7.90
C THR A 46 -9.64 -0.26 6.67
N LEU A 47 -10.11 0.35 5.58
CA LEU A 47 -10.36 -0.31 4.31
C LEU A 47 -9.50 0.30 3.20
N GLY A 48 -9.18 -0.50 2.19
CA GLY A 48 -8.55 -0.01 0.95
C GLY A 48 -7.08 -0.36 0.83
N CYS A 49 -6.22 0.66 0.76
CA CYS A 49 -4.81 0.53 0.38
C CYS A 49 -3.87 1.09 1.45
N ASP A 50 -2.57 0.86 1.30
CA ASP A 50 -1.49 1.29 2.21
C ASP A 50 -1.55 2.79 2.57
N LYS A 51 -2.03 3.63 1.64
CA LYS A 51 -2.24 5.07 1.88
C LYS A 51 -3.32 5.31 2.94
N ASN A 52 -4.42 4.55 2.88
CA ASN A 52 -5.47 4.59 3.89
C ASN A 52 -4.97 4.03 5.23
N THR A 53 -4.10 3.01 5.22
CA THR A 53 -3.42 2.53 6.43
C THR A 53 -2.63 3.65 7.10
N VAL A 54 -1.81 4.39 6.35
CA VAL A 54 -1.08 5.54 6.89
C VAL A 54 -2.02 6.61 7.47
N ASP A 55 -3.12 6.91 6.78
CA ASP A 55 -4.12 7.88 7.26
C ASP A 55 -4.79 7.42 8.55
N SER A 56 -5.13 6.13 8.66
CA SER A 56 -5.68 5.53 9.87
C SER A 56 -4.71 5.58 11.04
N GLU A 57 -3.45 5.26 10.85
CA GLU A 57 -2.45 5.30 11.92
C GLU A 57 -2.21 6.71 12.46
N LYS A 58 -2.27 7.73 11.58
CA LYS A 58 -2.25 9.14 11.97
C LYS A 58 -3.53 9.54 12.73
N MET A 59 -4.70 9.05 12.30
CA MET A 59 -5.95 9.24 13.03
C MET A 59 -5.88 8.63 14.44
N MET A 60 -5.43 7.38 14.57
CA MET A 60 -5.28 6.73 15.87
C MET A 60 -4.38 7.53 16.80
N ALA A 61 -3.21 7.95 16.30
CA ALA A 61 -2.28 8.77 17.07
C ALA A 61 -2.92 10.09 17.54
N ALA A 62 -3.68 10.75 16.67
CA ALA A 62 -4.41 11.96 17.01
C ALA A 62 -5.52 11.71 18.04
N LEU A 63 -6.31 10.64 17.90
CA LEU A 63 -7.40 10.28 18.81
C LEU A 63 -6.87 9.94 20.20
N VAL A 64 -5.84 9.09 20.28
CA VAL A 64 -5.16 8.74 21.54
C VAL A 64 -4.53 9.97 22.19
N GLY A 65 -3.88 10.84 21.39
CA GLY A 65 -3.32 12.10 21.87
C GLY A 65 -4.35 13.06 22.49
N HIS A 66 -5.63 12.90 22.14
CA HIS A 66 -6.76 13.66 22.67
C HIS A 66 -7.63 12.86 23.66
N GLY A 67 -7.11 11.74 24.19
CA GLY A 67 -7.71 11.02 25.31
C GLY A 67 -8.72 9.94 24.95
N ALA A 68 -8.80 9.54 23.68
CA ALA A 68 -9.57 8.37 23.27
C ALA A 68 -8.80 7.08 23.49
N ARG A 69 -9.52 5.98 23.70
CA ARG A 69 -8.99 4.62 23.63
C ARG A 69 -9.41 4.02 22.29
N VAL A 70 -8.45 3.64 21.46
CA VAL A 70 -8.69 3.21 20.09
C VAL A 70 -8.35 1.73 19.92
N SER A 71 -9.21 0.99 19.24
CA SER A 71 -9.01 -0.42 18.85
C SER A 71 -9.57 -0.70 17.46
N SER A 72 -9.20 -1.82 16.86
CA SER A 72 -9.89 -2.34 15.66
C SER A 72 -11.21 -3.05 15.99
N ASP A 73 -11.40 -3.44 17.26
CA ASP A 73 -12.65 -4.03 17.73
C ASP A 73 -13.73 -2.96 17.85
N ILE A 74 -14.86 -3.18 17.17
CA ILE A 74 -16.04 -2.33 17.24
C ILE A 74 -17.01 -2.78 18.34
N SER A 75 -16.83 -3.99 18.87
CA SER A 75 -17.71 -4.56 19.88
C SER A 75 -17.41 -3.93 21.25
N GLY A 76 -18.19 -2.91 21.60
CA GLY A 76 -17.98 -2.09 22.81
C GLY A 76 -17.39 -0.71 22.54
N ALA A 77 -17.29 -0.31 21.27
CA ALA A 77 -16.94 1.06 20.90
C ALA A 77 -18.11 2.03 21.17
N ASP A 78 -17.81 3.20 21.76
CA ASP A 78 -18.73 4.33 21.82
C ASP A 78 -18.94 4.95 20.44
N VAL A 79 -17.86 5.05 19.66
CA VAL A 79 -17.86 5.60 18.30
C VAL A 79 -17.16 4.64 17.35
N VAL A 80 -17.74 4.39 16.19
CA VAL A 80 -17.09 3.64 15.11
C VAL A 80 -16.67 4.60 14.01
N VAL A 81 -15.39 4.61 13.68
CA VAL A 81 -14.82 5.35 12.55
C VAL A 81 -14.49 4.36 11.44
N VAL A 82 -15.04 4.56 10.25
CA VAL A 82 -14.80 3.71 9.08
C VAL A 82 -14.00 4.51 8.05
N ASN A 83 -12.73 4.15 7.83
CA ASN A 83 -11.90 4.72 6.78
C ASN A 83 -12.10 3.97 5.46
N THR A 84 -12.84 4.60 4.56
CA THR A 84 -13.43 4.01 3.35
C THR A 84 -12.52 4.07 2.12
N CYS A 85 -12.71 3.13 1.21
CA CYS A 85 -12.07 3.10 -0.11
C CYS A 85 -13.07 3.44 -1.21
N GLY A 86 -12.70 4.35 -2.11
CA GLY A 86 -13.57 4.84 -3.19
C GLY A 86 -13.09 4.50 -4.60
N PHE A 87 -12.12 3.59 -4.73
CA PHE A 87 -11.40 3.39 -6.00
C PHE A 87 -11.88 2.17 -6.79
N ILE A 88 -11.88 0.97 -6.21
CA ILE A 88 -12.31 -0.27 -6.89
C ILE A 88 -13.73 -0.60 -6.44
N GLU A 89 -14.59 -1.05 -7.35
CA GLU A 89 -16.00 -1.41 -7.08
C GLU A 89 -16.16 -2.31 -5.84
N SER A 90 -15.45 -3.43 -5.78
CA SER A 90 -15.49 -4.34 -4.63
C SER A 90 -15.08 -3.69 -3.29
N ALA A 91 -14.16 -2.71 -3.33
CA ALA A 91 -13.75 -1.96 -2.14
C ALA A 91 -14.77 -0.88 -1.74
N LYS A 92 -15.55 -0.36 -2.71
CA LYS A 92 -16.69 0.55 -2.45
C LYS A 92 -17.83 -0.23 -1.79
N GLU A 93 -18.21 -1.37 -2.34
CA GLU A 93 -19.25 -2.26 -1.77
C GLU A 93 -18.94 -2.61 -0.32
N GLN A 94 -17.71 -3.09 -0.08
CA GLN A 94 -17.23 -3.38 1.27
C GLN A 94 -17.29 -2.16 2.21
N SER A 95 -16.96 -0.97 1.71
CA SER A 95 -17.02 0.25 2.51
C SER A 95 -18.46 0.57 2.92
N ILE A 96 -19.42 0.38 2.02
CA ILE A 96 -20.84 0.57 2.29
C ILE A 96 -21.33 -0.47 3.31
N ASP A 97 -21.04 -1.75 3.10
CA ASP A 97 -21.46 -2.83 4.00
C ASP A 97 -20.93 -2.62 5.43
N THR A 98 -19.68 -2.18 5.55
CA THR A 98 -19.05 -1.89 6.85
C THR A 98 -19.74 -0.72 7.55
N ILE A 99 -20.11 0.32 6.81
CA ILE A 99 -20.88 1.46 7.34
C ILE A 99 -22.26 1.00 7.82
N LEU A 100 -22.99 0.25 6.99
CA LEU A 100 -24.34 -0.22 7.31
C LEU A 100 -24.35 -1.11 8.55
N GLU A 101 -23.34 -1.96 8.72
CA GLU A 101 -23.22 -2.77 9.93
C GLU A 101 -22.94 -1.92 11.18
N ALA A 102 -22.06 -0.93 11.08
CA ALA A 102 -21.83 0.02 12.17
C ALA A 102 -23.11 0.79 12.53
N CYS A 103 -23.91 1.18 11.54
CA CYS A 103 -25.22 1.80 11.74
C CYS A 103 -26.20 0.85 12.45
N ARG A 104 -26.22 -0.45 12.10
CA ARG A 104 -27.03 -1.44 12.81
C ARG A 104 -26.65 -1.55 14.29
N LEU A 105 -25.36 -1.57 14.61
CA LEU A 105 -24.89 -1.57 16.00
C LEU A 105 -25.31 -0.30 16.76
N LYS A 106 -25.41 0.84 16.06
CA LYS A 106 -25.95 2.09 16.61
C LYS A 106 -27.45 2.00 16.88
N GLU A 107 -28.23 1.42 15.96
CA GLU A 107 -29.67 1.17 16.16
C GLU A 107 -29.95 0.23 17.35
N GLU A 108 -29.09 -0.78 17.55
CA GLU A 108 -29.13 -1.69 18.70
C GLU A 108 -28.71 -1.01 20.03
N GLY A 109 -28.25 0.25 19.98
CA GLY A 109 -27.77 1.01 21.13
C GLY A 109 -26.41 0.54 21.67
N ARG A 110 -25.66 -0.24 20.89
CA ARG A 110 -24.32 -0.74 21.24
C ARG A 110 -23.21 0.23 20.87
N VAL A 111 -23.46 1.08 19.88
CA VAL A 111 -22.60 2.17 19.42
C VAL A 111 -23.39 3.48 19.52
N ARG A 112 -22.75 4.59 19.86
CA ARG A 112 -23.42 5.90 20.00
C ARG A 112 -23.33 6.74 18.73
N ALA A 113 -22.24 6.62 17.97
CA ALA A 113 -22.07 7.31 16.71
C ALA A 113 -21.24 6.52 15.69
N VAL A 114 -21.51 6.79 14.41
CA VAL A 114 -20.79 6.25 13.26
C VAL A 114 -20.23 7.42 12.46
N VAL A 115 -18.94 7.36 12.15
CA VAL A 115 -18.22 8.35 11.35
C VAL A 115 -17.62 7.67 10.14
N ALA A 116 -18.02 8.09 8.95
CA ALA A 116 -17.41 7.65 7.70
C ALA A 116 -16.36 8.65 7.25
N VAL A 117 -15.14 8.17 6.98
CA VAL A 117 -14.03 9.00 6.48
C VAL A 117 -13.39 8.40 5.23
N GLY A 118 -12.57 9.16 4.52
CA GLY A 118 -11.68 8.62 3.48
C GLY A 118 -12.13 8.85 2.03
N CYS A 119 -11.67 7.98 1.11
CA CYS A 119 -11.80 8.20 -0.33
C CYS A 119 -13.23 8.16 -0.84
N MET A 120 -14.05 7.22 -0.34
CA MET A 120 -15.42 7.05 -0.82
C MET A 120 -16.25 8.27 -0.45
N VAL A 121 -16.13 8.70 0.81
CA VAL A 121 -16.78 9.91 1.32
C VAL A 121 -16.35 11.14 0.53
N GLN A 122 -15.06 11.28 0.21
CA GLN A 122 -14.56 12.42 -0.57
C GLN A 122 -15.18 12.51 -1.98
N ARG A 123 -15.59 11.38 -2.58
CA ARG A 123 -16.15 11.32 -3.94
C ARG A 123 -17.68 11.35 -3.96
N TYR A 124 -18.32 10.67 -3.01
CA TYR A 124 -19.76 10.40 -3.01
C TYR A 124 -20.46 10.98 -1.76
N LYS A 125 -19.91 12.06 -1.17
CA LYS A 125 -20.41 12.63 0.10
C LYS A 125 -21.92 12.88 0.08
N ASP A 126 -22.40 13.56 -0.96
CA ASP A 126 -23.80 13.96 -1.06
C ASP A 126 -24.73 12.75 -1.20
N GLU A 127 -24.37 11.79 -2.07
CA GLU A 127 -25.12 10.55 -2.29
C GLU A 127 -25.15 9.69 -1.01
N LEU A 128 -23.99 9.46 -0.38
CA LEU A 128 -23.89 8.70 0.87
C LEU A 128 -24.69 9.35 2.00
N SER A 129 -24.65 10.69 2.10
CA SER A 129 -25.42 11.41 3.12
C SER A 129 -26.92 11.33 2.89
N SER A 130 -27.37 11.20 1.63
CA SER A 130 -28.79 11.01 1.31
C SER A 130 -29.28 9.57 1.50
N GLU A 131 -28.44 8.58 1.17
CA GLU A 131 -28.81 7.17 1.17
C GLU A 131 -28.59 6.50 2.54
N ILE A 132 -27.63 6.98 3.34
CA ILE A 132 -27.32 6.45 4.68
C ILE A 132 -27.31 7.60 5.72
N PRO A 133 -28.46 8.24 5.98
CA PRO A 133 -28.57 9.37 6.91
C PRO A 133 -28.31 8.98 8.38
N GLU A 134 -28.20 7.68 8.68
CA GLU A 134 -27.91 7.16 10.01
C GLU A 134 -26.47 7.44 10.47
N VAL A 135 -25.56 7.72 9.54
CA VAL A 135 -24.17 8.11 9.82
C VAL A 135 -24.13 9.54 10.37
N ASP A 136 -23.42 9.75 11.48
CA ASP A 136 -23.40 11.05 12.17
C ASP A 136 -22.49 12.06 11.46
N LEU A 137 -21.37 11.60 10.90
CA LEU A 137 -20.36 12.46 10.28
C LEU A 137 -19.76 11.82 9.03
N PHE A 138 -19.68 12.61 7.96
CA PHE A 138 -18.99 12.29 6.72
C PHE A 138 -17.82 13.25 6.52
N LEU A 139 -16.59 12.75 6.60
CA LEU A 139 -15.37 13.55 6.41
C LEU A 139 -14.54 13.04 5.22
N GLY A 140 -14.38 13.86 4.19
CA GLY A 140 -13.47 13.57 3.09
C GLY A 140 -12.00 13.63 3.53
N LEU A 141 -11.10 13.19 2.66
CA LEU A 141 -9.65 13.22 2.90
C LEU A 141 -9.11 14.63 3.22
N SER A 142 -9.72 15.66 2.63
CA SER A 142 -9.34 17.06 2.89
C SER A 142 -9.86 17.60 4.23
N GLU A 143 -10.83 16.92 4.83
CA GLU A 143 -11.51 17.29 6.08
C GLU A 143 -10.98 16.49 7.28
N MET A 144 -10.01 15.59 7.09
CA MET A 144 -9.49 14.72 8.16
C MET A 144 -8.99 15.49 9.39
N ALA A 145 -8.50 16.71 9.21
CA ALA A 145 -8.06 17.58 10.30
C ALA A 145 -9.23 18.03 11.22
N SER A 146 -10.48 18.01 10.75
CA SER A 146 -11.66 18.35 11.55
C SER A 146 -12.19 17.18 12.37
N LEU A 147 -11.71 15.95 12.18
CA LEU A 147 -12.18 14.77 12.92
C LEU A 147 -12.17 15.00 14.45
N ILE A 148 -11.06 15.50 14.99
CA ILE A 148 -10.94 15.74 16.44
C ILE A 148 -11.87 16.87 16.90
N PRO A 149 -11.90 18.07 16.26
CA PRO A 149 -12.89 19.09 16.56
C PRO A 149 -14.34 18.59 16.53
N GLU A 150 -14.75 17.91 15.47
CA GLU A 150 -16.14 17.45 15.27
C GLU A 150 -16.57 16.42 16.32
N LEU A 151 -15.69 15.46 16.64
CA LEU A 151 -15.96 14.48 17.69
C LEU A 151 -16.01 15.14 19.08
N ARG A 152 -15.22 16.19 19.32
CA ARG A 152 -15.28 16.95 20.56
C ARG A 152 -16.57 17.76 20.68
N ASP A 153 -16.93 18.48 19.63
CA ASP A 153 -18.14 19.32 19.60
C ASP A 153 -19.42 18.46 19.70
N SER A 154 -19.36 17.22 19.21
CA SER A 154 -20.41 16.21 19.35
C SER A 154 -20.43 15.52 20.73
N GLY A 155 -19.49 15.82 21.62
CA GLY A 155 -19.42 15.26 22.98
C GLY A 155 -18.89 13.83 23.07
N PHE A 156 -18.16 13.36 22.04
CA PHE A 156 -17.52 12.03 22.02
C PHE A 156 -16.06 12.05 22.43
N LEU A 157 -15.41 13.22 22.45
CA LEU A 157 -14.08 13.41 23.01
C LEU A 157 -14.11 14.38 24.20
N PRO A 158 -13.20 14.23 25.17
CA PRO A 158 -13.12 15.14 26.31
C PRO A 158 -12.82 16.58 25.84
N ASP A 159 -13.41 17.55 26.55
CA ASP A 159 -13.17 18.96 26.25
C ASP A 159 -11.76 19.36 26.70
N SER A 160 -11.06 20.09 25.82
CA SER A 160 -9.68 20.56 26.07
C SER A 160 -9.59 21.67 27.13
N ARG A 161 -10.73 22.25 27.53
CA ARG A 161 -10.82 23.43 28.39
C ARG A 161 -11.03 23.12 29.87
N GLU A 162 -11.52 21.93 30.19
CA GLU A 162 -11.54 21.45 31.56
C GLU A 162 -10.20 20.78 31.85
N ASN A 163 -9.58 21.08 33.00
CA ASN A 163 -8.30 20.53 33.43
C ASN A 163 -8.36 19.00 33.68
N ALA A 164 -8.69 18.22 32.66
CA ALA A 164 -8.65 16.77 32.67
C ALA A 164 -7.25 16.33 32.21
N PRO A 165 -6.50 15.57 33.03
CA PRO A 165 -5.18 15.05 32.68
C PRO A 165 -5.27 13.85 31.71
N THR A 166 -6.26 13.82 30.82
CA THR A 166 -6.61 12.65 30.00
C THR A 166 -5.97 12.65 28.61
N GLY A 167 -5.42 13.79 28.16
CA GLY A 167 -4.69 13.89 26.89
C GLY A 167 -3.18 13.73 27.05
N VAL A 168 -2.52 13.13 26.06
CA VAL A 168 -1.05 13.07 26.01
C VAL A 168 -0.51 14.48 25.71
N PRO A 169 0.48 15.00 26.48
CA PRO A 169 1.11 16.28 26.19
C PRO A 169 1.60 16.35 24.74
N THR A 170 1.46 17.50 24.07
CA THR A 170 1.79 17.61 22.63
C THR A 170 3.19 17.11 22.27
N MET A 171 4.17 17.31 23.15
CA MET A 171 5.55 16.87 22.97
C MET A 171 5.75 15.35 23.12
N GLU A 172 4.80 14.67 23.75
CA GLU A 172 4.82 13.23 24.03
C GLU A 172 3.86 12.46 23.11
N ARG A 173 3.09 13.18 22.25
CA ARG A 173 2.14 12.54 21.34
C ARG A 173 2.89 11.72 20.29
N PRO A 174 2.51 10.46 20.06
CA PRO A 174 3.04 9.70 18.95
C PRO A 174 2.64 10.39 17.63
N LEU A 175 3.54 10.38 16.64
CA LEU A 175 3.22 10.83 15.28
C LEU A 175 2.38 9.79 14.52
N ARG A 176 2.62 8.50 14.81
CA ARG A 176 1.87 7.34 14.31
C ARG A 176 1.73 6.28 15.40
N ILE A 177 0.65 5.52 15.34
CA ILE A 177 0.45 4.26 16.07
C ILE A 177 0.37 3.16 15.02
N LEU A 178 1.30 2.20 15.05
CA LEU A 178 1.36 1.10 14.09
C LEU A 178 0.15 0.18 14.25
N SER A 179 -0.49 -0.15 13.13
CA SER A 179 -1.65 -1.06 13.08
C SER A 179 -1.37 -2.39 12.38
N THR A 180 -0.13 -2.61 11.94
CA THR A 180 0.26 -3.79 11.17
C THR A 180 0.77 -4.90 12.09
N GLU A 181 0.51 -6.15 11.71
CA GLU A 181 1.03 -7.34 12.42
C GLU A 181 2.55 -7.49 12.26
N THR A 182 3.15 -6.74 11.33
CA THR A 182 4.59 -6.64 11.05
C THR A 182 5.13 -5.25 11.44
N PRO A 183 5.33 -4.97 12.74
CA PRO A 183 5.71 -3.64 13.22
C PRO A 183 7.12 -3.20 12.79
N HIS A 184 7.94 -4.12 12.27
CA HIS A 184 9.25 -3.83 11.70
C HIS A 184 9.21 -3.28 10.27
N THR A 185 8.04 -3.20 9.63
CA THR A 185 7.86 -2.51 8.34
C THR A 185 6.72 -1.50 8.43
N SER A 186 6.84 -0.41 7.67
CA SER A 186 5.87 0.67 7.71
C SER A 186 5.86 1.42 6.38
N TYR A 187 4.75 2.10 6.10
CA TYR A 187 4.63 2.97 4.93
C TYR A 187 4.89 4.43 5.32
N LEU A 188 5.57 5.17 4.45
CA LEU A 188 5.76 6.62 4.59
C LEU A 188 5.12 7.32 3.40
N LYS A 189 4.01 8.02 3.63
CA LYS A 189 3.30 8.78 2.61
C LYS A 189 3.95 10.16 2.42
N ILE A 190 4.65 10.36 1.30
CA ILE A 190 5.44 11.59 1.06
C ILE A 190 4.65 12.70 0.36
N SER A 191 3.56 12.35 -0.32
CA SER A 191 2.70 13.30 -1.01
C SER A 191 1.28 12.74 -1.17
N GLU A 192 0.34 13.64 -1.45
CA GLU A 192 -1.07 13.34 -1.67
C GLU A 192 -1.55 13.94 -3.00
N GLY A 193 -2.52 13.30 -3.65
CA GLY A 193 -3.05 13.77 -4.92
C GLY A 193 -2.10 13.56 -6.11
N CYS A 194 -2.56 13.93 -7.31
CA CYS A 194 -1.82 13.69 -8.55
C CYS A 194 -2.17 14.74 -9.61
N ASP A 195 -1.14 15.27 -10.29
CA ASP A 195 -1.30 16.25 -11.39
C ASP A 195 -1.47 15.57 -12.76
N HIS A 196 -1.30 14.24 -12.84
CA HIS A 196 -1.45 13.52 -14.10
C HIS A 196 -2.91 13.42 -14.53
N THR A 197 -3.17 13.60 -15.82
CA THR A 197 -4.51 13.51 -16.41
C THR A 197 -4.73 12.17 -17.10
N CYS A 198 -4.35 11.06 -16.45
CA CYS A 198 -4.49 9.71 -16.99
C CYS A 198 -5.96 9.42 -17.31
N ALA A 199 -6.27 8.92 -18.52
CA ALA A 199 -7.64 8.76 -18.99
C ALA A 199 -8.48 7.77 -18.16
N PHE A 200 -7.84 6.79 -17.53
CA PHE A 200 -8.48 5.76 -16.70
C PHE A 200 -8.56 6.11 -15.21
N CYS A 201 -7.94 7.21 -14.76
CA CYS A 201 -7.71 7.45 -13.34
C CYS A 201 -8.62 8.57 -12.80
N ALA A 202 -9.45 8.26 -11.81
CA ALA A 202 -10.32 9.24 -11.15
C ALA A 202 -9.62 10.05 -10.02
N ILE A 203 -8.39 9.69 -9.65
CA ILE A 203 -7.67 10.24 -8.48
C ILE A 203 -7.63 11.77 -8.44
N PRO A 204 -7.30 12.50 -9.53
CA PRO A 204 -7.28 13.96 -9.49
C PRO A 204 -8.62 14.60 -9.11
N GLY A 205 -9.73 13.92 -9.41
CA GLY A 205 -11.08 14.40 -9.12
C GLY A 205 -11.45 14.38 -7.64
N PHE A 206 -10.92 13.44 -6.85
CA PHE A 206 -11.28 13.31 -5.43
C PHE A 206 -10.11 13.47 -4.44
N ARG A 207 -8.88 13.05 -4.77
CA ARG A 207 -7.70 13.32 -3.90
C ARG A 207 -7.10 14.70 -4.14
N GLY A 208 -7.50 15.38 -5.22
CA GLY A 208 -7.04 16.70 -5.60
C GLY A 208 -5.68 16.70 -6.29
N LEU A 209 -5.17 17.92 -6.53
CA LEU A 209 -3.86 18.15 -7.13
C LEU A 209 -2.73 17.70 -6.21
N HIS A 210 -1.55 17.47 -6.82
CA HIS A 210 -0.39 16.98 -6.11
C HIS A 210 0.07 17.97 -5.02
N ARG A 211 0.27 17.44 -3.81
CA ARG A 211 0.76 18.17 -2.63
C ARG A 211 1.81 17.34 -1.93
N SER A 212 3.03 17.84 -1.89
CA SER A 212 4.15 17.20 -1.18
C SER A 212 4.16 17.58 0.29
N ALA A 213 4.51 16.62 1.15
CA ALA A 213 4.77 16.90 2.56
C ALA A 213 6.14 17.59 2.73
N PRO A 214 6.29 18.51 3.70
CA PRO A 214 7.57 19.16 3.99
C PRO A 214 8.65 18.15 4.39
N LEU A 215 9.87 18.32 3.87
CA LEU A 215 11.00 17.43 4.16
C LEU A 215 11.28 17.26 5.67
N PRO A 216 11.31 18.33 6.51
CA PRO A 216 11.58 18.16 7.93
C PRO A 216 10.54 17.30 8.66
N GLU A 217 9.28 17.35 8.22
CA GLU A 217 8.20 16.53 8.79
C GLU A 217 8.37 15.05 8.42
N LEU A 218 8.75 14.76 7.16
CA LEU A 218 8.99 13.40 6.69
C LEU A 218 10.20 12.75 7.38
N VAL A 219 11.29 13.50 7.56
CA VAL A 219 12.47 13.02 8.29
C VAL A 219 12.13 12.78 9.77
N ALA A 220 11.38 13.68 10.40
CA ALA A 220 10.94 13.50 11.78
C ALA A 220 10.02 12.27 11.96
N GLU A 221 9.08 12.05 11.03
CA GLU A 221 8.19 10.89 10.99
C GLU A 221 9.00 9.59 10.80
N ALA A 222 9.89 9.54 9.81
CA ALA A 222 10.75 8.38 9.55
C ALA A 222 11.66 8.05 10.75
N GLY A 223 12.28 9.07 11.36
CA GLY A 223 13.10 8.89 12.56
C GLY A 223 12.29 8.42 13.78
N ALA A 224 11.04 8.87 13.92
CA ALA A 224 10.15 8.38 14.97
C ALA A 224 9.78 6.90 14.76
N LEU A 225 9.50 6.51 13.51
CA LEU A 225 9.22 5.12 13.15
C LEU A 225 10.43 4.22 13.38
N ALA A 226 11.63 4.66 13.01
CA ALA A 226 12.88 3.93 13.30
C ALA A 226 13.05 3.66 14.81
N ARG A 227 12.78 4.66 15.66
CA ARG A 227 12.82 4.52 17.13
C ARG A 227 11.75 3.57 17.69
N GLN A 228 10.64 3.38 16.97
CA GLN A 228 9.61 2.41 17.31
C GLN A 228 9.97 0.96 16.89
N GLY A 229 11.12 0.77 16.22
CA GLY A 229 11.61 -0.54 15.79
C GLY A 229 11.39 -0.85 14.31
N VAL A 230 10.83 0.09 13.54
CA VAL A 230 10.70 -0.06 12.09
C VAL A 230 12.07 -0.18 11.44
N LYS A 231 12.24 -1.22 10.64
CA LYS A 231 13.46 -1.55 9.89
C LYS A 231 13.33 -1.21 8.41
N GLU A 232 12.14 -1.35 7.84
CA GLU A 232 11.84 -1.05 6.45
C GLU A 232 10.77 0.05 6.34
N LEU A 233 11.07 1.11 5.59
CA LEU A 233 10.09 2.11 5.16
C LEU A 233 9.80 1.99 3.67
N ASN A 234 8.53 1.76 3.37
CA ASN A 234 7.97 1.74 2.04
C ASN A 234 7.51 3.17 1.68
N ILE A 235 8.28 3.85 0.82
CA ILE A 235 8.00 5.21 0.36
C ILE A 235 6.88 5.17 -0.67
N ILE A 236 5.74 5.76 -0.32
CA ILE A 236 4.52 5.69 -1.13
C ILE A 236 3.94 7.06 -1.44
N SER A 237 3.29 7.14 -2.60
CA SER A 237 2.42 8.24 -3.02
C SER A 237 1.59 7.82 -4.24
N GLN A 238 0.92 8.74 -4.91
CA GLN A 238 0.29 8.50 -6.22
C GLN A 238 1.32 8.48 -7.36
N ASP A 239 2.33 9.35 -7.27
CA ASP A 239 3.52 9.36 -8.14
C ASP A 239 4.70 9.88 -7.30
N THR A 240 5.56 8.96 -6.91
CA THR A 240 6.67 9.24 -5.98
C THR A 240 7.72 10.12 -6.66
N THR A 241 7.90 9.98 -7.98
CA THR A 241 8.85 10.77 -8.77
C THR A 241 8.48 12.25 -8.87
N TRP A 242 7.23 12.60 -8.53
CA TRP A 242 6.75 13.97 -8.62
C TRP A 242 6.98 14.80 -7.35
N TYR A 243 7.46 14.17 -6.27
CA TYR A 243 7.69 14.83 -4.99
C TYR A 243 8.53 16.11 -5.12
N GLY A 244 8.07 17.15 -4.43
CA GLY A 244 8.73 18.45 -4.33
C GLY A 244 8.49 19.39 -5.52
N ARG A 245 7.91 18.92 -6.64
CA ARG A 245 7.66 19.79 -7.82
C ARG A 245 6.65 20.89 -7.54
N ASP A 246 5.60 20.60 -6.76
CA ASP A 246 4.62 21.58 -6.30
C ASP A 246 5.24 22.61 -5.35
N LEU A 247 6.18 22.19 -4.51
CA LEU A 247 6.97 23.08 -3.64
C LEU A 247 7.92 23.95 -4.47
N ARG A 248 8.60 23.38 -5.48
CA ARG A 248 9.51 24.11 -6.37
C ARG A 248 8.86 25.18 -7.22
N ARG A 249 7.57 25.01 -7.54
CA ARG A 249 6.77 26.06 -8.19
C ARG A 249 6.63 27.31 -7.32
N LYS A 250 6.73 27.18 -5.99
CA LYS A 250 6.63 28.28 -5.02
C LYS A 250 8.00 28.78 -4.57
N ASP A 251 8.96 27.88 -4.41
CA ASP A 251 10.33 28.16 -3.97
C ASP A 251 11.33 27.30 -4.75
N SER A 252 12.15 27.89 -5.61
CA SER A 252 13.10 27.15 -6.45
C SER A 252 14.16 26.37 -5.67
N SER A 253 14.34 26.65 -4.38
CA SER A 253 15.26 25.92 -3.49
C SER A 253 14.62 24.71 -2.80
N ALA A 254 13.30 24.49 -2.96
CA ALA A 254 12.62 23.36 -2.34
C ALA A 254 13.20 22.01 -2.80
N PRO A 255 13.29 21.01 -1.89
CA PRO A 255 13.87 19.71 -2.20
C PRO A 255 13.00 18.93 -3.19
N LEU A 256 13.64 18.10 -4.02
CA LEU A 256 12.98 17.08 -4.83
C LEU A 256 13.21 15.71 -4.18
N LEU A 257 12.78 14.65 -4.87
CA LEU A 257 12.90 13.29 -4.37
C LEU A 257 14.35 12.89 -4.05
N PRO A 258 15.38 13.15 -4.88
CA PRO A 258 16.76 12.81 -4.51
C PRO A 258 17.23 13.48 -3.22
N GLU A 259 16.88 14.74 -2.98
CA GLU A 259 17.21 15.43 -1.72
C GLU A 259 16.46 14.83 -0.52
N LEU A 260 15.20 14.43 -0.68
CA LEU A 260 14.46 13.71 0.36
C LEU A 260 15.12 12.37 0.69
N LEU A 261 15.47 11.57 -0.31
CA LEU A 261 16.10 10.26 -0.10
C LEU A 261 17.46 10.40 0.61
N ARG A 262 18.29 11.37 0.20
CA ARG A 262 19.54 11.68 0.90
C ARG A 262 19.31 12.07 2.35
N ALA A 263 18.31 12.89 2.64
CA ALA A 263 17.98 13.27 4.01
C ALA A 263 17.52 12.07 4.84
N LEU A 264 16.67 11.20 4.29
CA LEU A 264 16.23 9.98 4.98
C LEU A 264 17.40 9.04 5.29
N VAL A 265 18.31 8.84 4.34
CA VAL A 265 19.52 8.01 4.53
C VAL A 265 20.46 8.63 5.57
N ALA A 266 20.65 9.95 5.56
CA ALA A 266 21.62 10.63 6.43
C ALA A 266 21.10 10.91 7.85
N GLU A 267 19.79 11.10 8.02
CA GLU A 267 19.19 11.63 9.26
C GLU A 267 18.29 10.61 9.99
N THR A 268 18.19 9.37 9.49
CA THR A 268 17.38 8.31 10.11
C THR A 268 18.15 6.99 10.22
N ASP A 269 17.82 6.19 11.23
CA ASP A 269 18.43 4.86 11.45
C ASP A 269 17.64 3.73 10.75
N VAL A 270 16.83 4.07 9.74
CA VAL A 270 16.05 3.08 8.97
C VAL A 270 17.01 2.29 8.09
N GLN A 271 16.84 0.97 8.08
CA GLN A 271 17.79 0.09 7.40
C GLN A 271 17.43 -0.12 5.93
N TRP A 272 16.14 -0.21 5.61
CA TRP A 272 15.63 -0.40 4.25
C TRP A 272 14.65 0.71 3.85
N LEU A 273 14.90 1.34 2.71
CA LEU A 273 14.00 2.28 2.05
C LEU A 273 13.59 1.69 0.69
N ARG A 274 12.30 1.46 0.50
CA ARG A 274 11.74 0.88 -0.74
C ARG A 274 10.86 1.87 -1.47
N LEU A 275 11.05 2.01 -2.78
CA LEU A 275 10.35 3.00 -3.59
C LEU A 275 9.20 2.37 -4.39
N PHE A 276 7.99 2.91 -4.23
CA PHE A 276 6.80 2.49 -4.97
C PHE A 276 6.25 3.59 -5.87
N TYR A 277 5.40 3.20 -6.83
CA TYR A 277 4.65 4.11 -7.69
C TYR A 277 5.57 5.08 -8.45
N MET A 278 6.65 4.53 -9.01
CA MET A 278 7.70 5.27 -9.71
C MET A 278 7.34 5.46 -11.18
N TYR A 279 6.87 6.64 -11.54
CA TYR A 279 6.50 6.95 -12.91
C TYR A 279 7.76 7.02 -13.79
N PRO A 280 7.91 6.20 -14.86
CA PRO A 280 9.22 6.03 -15.49
C PRO A 280 9.84 7.31 -16.09
N SER A 281 9.03 8.27 -16.53
CA SER A 281 9.46 9.58 -17.04
C SER A 281 10.03 10.48 -15.95
N GLY A 282 9.68 10.23 -14.69
CA GLY A 282 10.24 10.93 -13.55
C GLY A 282 11.52 10.30 -13.00
N ILE A 283 11.92 9.12 -13.48
CA ILE A 283 13.19 8.48 -13.10
C ILE A 283 14.35 9.22 -13.78
N THR A 284 15.27 9.73 -12.98
CA THR A 284 16.48 10.46 -13.42
C THR A 284 17.74 9.63 -13.19
N ARG A 285 18.83 9.95 -13.89
CA ARG A 285 20.13 9.29 -13.66
C ARG A 285 20.65 9.50 -12.24
N GLU A 286 20.50 10.70 -11.71
CA GLU A 286 20.87 11.02 -10.32
C GLU A 286 20.16 10.11 -9.31
N MET A 287 18.88 9.79 -9.54
CA MET A 287 18.14 8.85 -8.70
C MET A 287 18.74 7.45 -8.74
N VAL A 288 19.00 6.97 -9.96
CA VAL A 288 19.54 5.62 -10.19
C VAL A 288 20.94 5.49 -9.58
N GLU A 289 21.77 6.51 -9.74
CA GLU A 289 23.10 6.59 -9.12
C GLU A 289 23.02 6.59 -7.60
N LEU A 290 22.08 7.36 -7.03
CA LEU A 290 21.86 7.40 -5.58
C LEU A 290 21.42 6.03 -5.03
N MET A 291 20.49 5.35 -5.70
CA MET A 291 20.08 4.00 -5.33
C MET A 291 21.21 2.98 -5.45
N ALA A 292 22.10 3.14 -6.43
CA ALA A 292 23.24 2.26 -6.60
C ALA A 292 24.34 2.49 -5.55
N SER A 293 24.42 3.70 -4.97
CA SER A 293 25.47 4.07 -4.01
C SER A 293 25.11 3.82 -2.54
N GLU A 294 23.83 3.71 -2.21
CA GLU A 294 23.34 3.63 -0.83
C GLU A 294 22.67 2.28 -0.57
N ASP A 295 23.28 1.41 0.25
CA ASP A 295 22.73 0.08 0.59
C ASP A 295 21.36 0.14 1.28
N VAL A 296 21.05 1.28 1.92
CA VAL A 296 19.76 1.56 2.56
C VAL A 296 18.64 1.70 1.52
N LEU A 297 18.93 2.21 0.32
CA LEU A 297 17.98 2.30 -0.78
C LEU A 297 17.95 0.96 -1.52
N LEU A 298 16.87 0.21 -1.34
CA LEU A 298 16.80 -1.14 -1.88
C LEU A 298 16.84 -1.15 -3.41
N PRO A 299 17.47 -2.17 -4.02
CA PRO A 299 17.49 -2.37 -5.47
C PRO A 299 16.12 -2.89 -5.97
N TYR A 300 15.07 -2.12 -5.71
CA TYR A 300 13.68 -2.43 -6.00
C TYR A 300 12.96 -1.19 -6.52
N LEU A 301 12.32 -1.30 -7.68
CA LEU A 301 11.50 -0.24 -8.24
C LEU A 301 10.16 -0.80 -8.72
N ASP A 302 9.07 -0.28 -8.16
CA ASP A 302 7.73 -0.46 -8.72
C ASP A 302 7.43 0.66 -9.70
N MET A 303 7.43 0.30 -10.98
CA MET A 303 7.38 1.20 -12.12
C MET A 303 6.14 0.90 -12.99
N PRO A 304 4.95 1.41 -12.64
CA PRO A 304 3.70 1.05 -13.30
C PRO A 304 3.61 1.64 -14.72
N LEU A 305 3.69 0.78 -15.74
CA LEU A 305 3.64 1.17 -17.16
C LEU A 305 2.23 1.41 -17.68
N GLN A 306 1.25 0.67 -17.16
CA GLN A 306 -0.15 0.60 -17.58
C GLN A 306 -0.36 -0.12 -18.92
N HIS A 307 0.46 0.10 -19.94
CA HIS A 307 0.42 -0.70 -21.17
C HIS A 307 1.77 -0.66 -21.89
N GLY A 308 1.96 -1.60 -22.81
CA GLY A 308 3.15 -1.69 -23.64
C GLY A 308 2.99 -1.11 -25.04
N SER A 309 1.83 -0.59 -25.44
CA SER A 309 1.62 -0.06 -26.80
C SER A 309 1.64 1.46 -26.76
N ASP A 310 2.44 2.09 -27.60
CA ASP A 310 2.52 3.55 -27.70
C ASP A 310 1.18 4.20 -28.01
N ARG A 311 0.35 3.55 -28.84
CA ARG A 311 -0.99 4.03 -29.19
C ARG A 311 -1.93 3.99 -28.00
N ILE A 312 -1.89 2.92 -27.21
CA ILE A 312 -2.73 2.78 -26.01
C ILE A 312 -2.21 3.69 -24.89
N LEU A 313 -0.90 3.81 -24.72
CA LEU A 313 -0.29 4.76 -23.78
C LEU A 313 -0.71 6.20 -24.09
N GLU A 314 -0.75 6.57 -25.37
CA GLU A 314 -1.26 7.88 -25.80
C GLU A 314 -2.75 8.05 -25.48
N ALA A 315 -3.59 7.05 -25.78
CA ALA A 315 -5.01 7.05 -25.45
C ALA A 315 -5.26 7.13 -23.93
N MET A 316 -4.42 6.46 -23.14
CA MET A 316 -4.39 6.53 -21.68
C MET A 316 -3.87 7.88 -21.16
N ARG A 317 -3.40 8.78 -22.03
CA ARG A 317 -2.76 10.08 -21.71
C ARG A 317 -1.50 9.93 -20.87
N ARG A 318 -0.75 8.85 -21.09
CA ARG A 318 0.57 8.66 -20.49
C ARG A 318 1.58 9.52 -21.28
N PRO A 319 2.52 10.21 -20.59
CA PRO A 319 3.55 11.01 -21.25
C PRO A 319 4.66 10.16 -21.88
N GLU A 320 4.65 8.84 -21.65
CA GLU A 320 5.75 7.95 -21.99
C GLU A 320 5.42 7.01 -23.13
N ARG A 321 6.47 6.52 -23.77
CA ARG A 321 6.45 5.60 -24.90
C ARG A 321 7.48 4.50 -24.68
N GLN A 322 7.38 3.39 -25.40
CA GLN A 322 8.25 2.23 -25.23
C GLN A 322 9.74 2.62 -25.29
N ALA A 323 10.13 3.58 -26.13
CA ALA A 323 11.51 4.05 -26.22
C ALA A 323 12.05 4.61 -24.89
N VAL A 324 11.24 5.42 -24.19
CA VAL A 324 11.61 5.97 -22.88
C VAL A 324 11.65 4.87 -21.84
N ILE A 325 10.68 3.95 -21.85
CA ILE A 325 10.63 2.81 -20.93
C ILE A 325 11.91 1.97 -21.06
N ARG A 326 12.28 1.58 -22.29
CA ARG A 326 13.51 0.83 -22.57
C ARG A 326 14.76 1.57 -22.11
N GLU A 327 14.83 2.87 -22.41
CA GLU A 327 15.95 3.71 -21.98
C GLU A 327 16.09 3.71 -20.46
N ARG A 328 14.99 3.90 -19.72
CA ARG A 328 14.99 3.95 -18.25
C ARG A 328 15.36 2.60 -17.65
N VAL A 329 14.78 1.50 -18.14
CA VAL A 329 15.15 0.14 -17.73
C VAL A 329 16.64 -0.12 -17.95
N ALA A 330 17.18 0.28 -19.11
CA ALA A 330 18.59 0.09 -19.44
C ALA A 330 19.48 0.84 -18.45
N TRP A 331 19.17 2.10 -18.12
CA TRP A 331 19.94 2.87 -17.14
C TRP A 331 19.94 2.21 -15.76
N ILE A 332 18.77 1.73 -15.31
CA ILE A 332 18.64 1.11 -13.99
C ILE A 332 19.46 -0.18 -13.94
N ARG A 333 19.34 -1.06 -14.94
CA ARG A 333 20.08 -2.33 -14.97
C ARG A 333 21.58 -2.16 -15.18
N GLU A 334 22.00 -1.10 -15.89
CA GLU A 334 23.42 -0.77 -16.04
C GLU A 334 24.05 -0.39 -14.70
N ALA A 335 23.34 0.42 -13.89
CA ALA A 335 23.82 0.86 -12.58
C ALA A 335 23.63 -0.19 -11.47
N ILE A 336 22.53 -0.95 -11.54
CA ILE A 336 22.11 -1.93 -10.53
C ILE A 336 21.75 -3.24 -11.26
N PRO A 337 22.73 -4.10 -11.55
CA PRO A 337 22.51 -5.32 -12.34
C PRO A 337 21.47 -6.28 -11.75
N ASP A 338 21.37 -6.31 -10.43
CA ASP A 338 20.48 -7.18 -9.67
C ASP A 338 19.19 -6.48 -9.21
N VAL A 339 18.82 -5.38 -9.88
CA VAL A 339 17.57 -4.67 -9.57
C VAL A 339 16.36 -5.57 -9.79
N THR A 340 15.43 -5.50 -8.85
CA THR A 340 14.08 -5.99 -9.03
C THR A 340 13.21 -4.90 -9.66
N LEU A 341 12.66 -5.17 -10.84
CA LEU A 341 11.68 -4.30 -11.49
C LEU A 341 10.30 -4.92 -11.40
N ARG A 342 9.41 -4.22 -10.70
CA ARG A 342 7.98 -4.51 -10.69
C ARG A 342 7.27 -3.55 -11.62
N THR A 343 6.25 -4.02 -12.32
CA THR A 343 5.33 -3.15 -13.05
C THR A 343 3.88 -3.56 -12.88
N THR A 344 2.99 -2.71 -13.38
CA THR A 344 1.55 -2.92 -13.40
C THR A 344 1.00 -2.56 -14.77
N VAL A 345 0.10 -3.40 -15.29
CA VAL A 345 -0.50 -3.28 -16.62
C VAL A 345 -2.03 -3.40 -16.53
N ILE A 346 -2.71 -2.69 -17.43
CA ILE A 346 -4.16 -2.69 -17.59
C ILE A 346 -4.47 -3.30 -18.95
N ILE A 347 -5.28 -4.35 -18.94
CA ILE A 347 -5.68 -5.13 -20.12
C ILE A 347 -7.11 -4.80 -20.50
N GLY A 348 -7.37 -4.66 -21.79
CA GLY A 348 -8.69 -4.38 -22.33
C GLY A 348 -9.09 -2.91 -22.19
N PHE A 349 -8.11 -2.00 -22.27
CA PHE A 349 -8.40 -0.57 -22.34
C PHE A 349 -9.25 -0.26 -23.59
N PRO A 350 -10.15 0.75 -23.55
CA PRO A 350 -11.01 1.07 -24.69
C PRO A 350 -10.21 1.28 -25.98
N GLY A 351 -10.60 0.53 -27.01
CA GLY A 351 -9.93 0.51 -28.31
C GLY A 351 -8.72 -0.41 -28.42
N GLU A 352 -8.32 -1.19 -27.41
CA GLU A 352 -7.18 -2.13 -27.46
C GLU A 352 -7.33 -3.22 -28.53
N SER A 353 -6.47 -3.17 -29.55
CA SER A 353 -6.43 -4.15 -30.64
C SER A 353 -5.55 -5.35 -30.31
N GLU A 354 -5.60 -6.39 -31.15
CA GLU A 354 -4.73 -7.55 -31.02
C GLU A 354 -3.24 -7.20 -31.17
N ASP A 355 -2.89 -6.27 -32.08
CA ASP A 355 -1.51 -5.85 -32.27
C ASP A 355 -0.97 -5.04 -31.07
N ASP A 356 -1.84 -4.27 -30.39
CA ASP A 356 -1.44 -3.59 -29.16
C ASP A 356 -1.17 -4.58 -28.03
N PHE A 357 -2.03 -5.60 -27.92
CA PHE A 357 -1.85 -6.66 -26.93
C PHE A 357 -0.57 -7.47 -27.21
N ARG A 358 -0.29 -7.81 -28.47
CA ARG A 358 1.00 -8.43 -28.85
C ARG A 358 2.19 -7.55 -28.49
N ALA A 359 2.12 -6.23 -28.76
CA ALA A 359 3.18 -5.31 -28.36
C ALA A 359 3.41 -5.24 -26.85
N MET A 360 2.37 -5.51 -26.04
CA MET A 360 2.51 -5.66 -24.58
C MET A 360 3.26 -6.95 -24.23
N LEU A 361 2.91 -8.08 -24.85
CA LEU A 361 3.63 -9.36 -24.63
C LEU A 361 5.09 -9.25 -25.06
N ASP A 362 5.36 -8.71 -26.25
CA ASP A 362 6.72 -8.49 -26.76
C ASP A 362 7.55 -7.63 -25.79
N LEU A 363 6.95 -6.58 -25.21
CA LEU A 363 7.62 -5.74 -24.23
C LEU A 363 7.94 -6.51 -22.94
N LEU A 364 7.06 -7.39 -22.47
CA LEU A 364 7.34 -8.23 -21.30
C LEU A 364 8.47 -9.22 -21.57
N GLU A 365 8.48 -9.87 -22.74
CA GLU A 365 9.53 -10.81 -23.13
C GLU A 365 10.89 -10.14 -23.33
N GLU A 366 10.90 -8.91 -23.87
CA GLU A 366 12.12 -8.13 -24.09
C GLU A 366 12.66 -7.56 -22.77
N VAL A 367 11.81 -6.86 -22.02
CA VAL A 367 12.22 -6.19 -20.78
C VAL A 367 12.41 -7.19 -19.66
N ARG A 368 11.66 -8.30 -19.62
CA ARG A 368 11.74 -9.32 -18.58
C ARG A 368 11.63 -8.74 -17.17
N PHE A 369 10.49 -8.11 -16.88
CA PHE A 369 10.19 -7.63 -15.53
C PHE A 369 10.18 -8.79 -14.54
N ASP A 370 10.76 -8.59 -13.36
CA ASP A 370 10.78 -9.60 -12.29
C ASP A 370 9.36 -9.87 -11.79
N ARG A 371 8.51 -8.83 -11.74
CA ARG A 371 7.12 -8.93 -11.28
C ARG A 371 6.19 -8.06 -12.12
N VAL A 372 5.04 -8.59 -12.49
CA VAL A 372 3.98 -7.84 -13.18
C VAL A 372 2.64 -8.08 -12.49
N GLY A 373 1.99 -7.00 -12.06
CA GLY A 373 0.59 -7.02 -11.71
C GLY A 373 -0.27 -6.71 -12.94
N ALA A 374 -1.13 -7.63 -13.35
CA ALA A 374 -2.09 -7.37 -14.41
C ALA A 374 -3.48 -7.11 -13.84
N PHE A 375 -4.20 -6.15 -14.42
CA PHE A 375 -5.58 -5.86 -14.06
C PHE A 375 -6.42 -5.69 -15.33
N THR A 376 -7.64 -6.20 -15.33
CA THR A 376 -8.59 -5.89 -16.41
C THR A 376 -9.10 -4.46 -16.23
N TYR A 377 -9.24 -3.71 -17.33
CA TYR A 377 -9.82 -2.39 -17.30
C TYR A 377 -11.25 -2.43 -16.71
N SER A 378 -11.44 -1.62 -15.67
CA SER A 378 -12.73 -1.37 -15.05
C SER A 378 -13.17 0.06 -15.36
N MET A 379 -14.44 0.22 -15.74
CA MET A 379 -15.01 1.52 -16.05
C MET A 379 -15.27 2.28 -14.76
N GLU A 380 -14.75 3.50 -14.67
CA GLU A 380 -14.94 4.38 -13.52
C GLU A 380 -15.63 5.68 -13.95
N ASP A 381 -16.73 6.01 -13.26
CA ASP A 381 -17.53 7.19 -13.58
C ASP A 381 -16.73 8.49 -13.49
N GLY A 382 -16.93 9.37 -14.48
CA GLY A 382 -16.22 10.65 -14.57
C GLY A 382 -14.78 10.53 -15.06
N THR A 383 -14.32 9.34 -15.48
CA THR A 383 -13.03 9.20 -16.18
C THR A 383 -13.20 9.34 -17.70
N PRO A 384 -12.25 9.98 -18.41
CA PRO A 384 -12.31 10.07 -19.87
C PRO A 384 -12.44 8.72 -20.57
N ALA A 385 -11.82 7.66 -20.03
CA ALA A 385 -11.85 6.31 -20.61
C ALA A 385 -13.24 5.66 -20.52
N ALA A 386 -14.08 6.02 -19.54
CA ALA A 386 -15.45 5.50 -19.45
C ALA A 386 -16.33 5.99 -20.62
N GLU A 387 -16.04 7.18 -21.16
CA GLU A 387 -16.78 7.77 -22.28
C GLU A 387 -16.22 7.37 -23.66
N MET A 388 -15.10 6.65 -23.70
CA MET A 388 -14.46 6.26 -24.96
C MET A 388 -15.31 5.19 -25.70
N PRO A 389 -15.41 5.28 -27.04
CA PRO A 389 -15.97 4.21 -27.85
C PRO A 389 -15.07 2.97 -27.81
N ASP A 390 -15.57 1.85 -28.33
CA ASP A 390 -14.81 0.60 -28.50
C ASP A 390 -14.38 -0.07 -27.17
N GLN A 391 -15.29 -0.10 -26.20
CA GLN A 391 -15.13 -0.86 -24.97
C GLN A 391 -14.93 -2.35 -25.28
N ILE A 392 -13.95 -2.97 -24.63
CA ILE A 392 -13.60 -4.39 -24.85
C ILE A 392 -14.53 -5.29 -24.01
N PRO A 393 -15.11 -6.38 -24.56
CA PRO A 393 -15.90 -7.32 -23.79
C PRO A 393 -15.08 -8.03 -22.71
N ASP A 394 -15.66 -8.27 -21.54
CA ASP A 394 -14.95 -8.86 -20.40
C ASP A 394 -14.42 -10.28 -20.68
N SER A 395 -15.06 -11.05 -21.56
CA SER A 395 -14.54 -12.35 -21.99
C SER A 395 -13.18 -12.23 -22.67
N LEU A 396 -13.00 -11.23 -23.52
CA LEU A 396 -11.73 -10.97 -24.20
C LEU A 396 -10.69 -10.39 -23.25
N LYS A 397 -11.10 -9.55 -22.28
CA LYS A 397 -10.20 -9.06 -21.23
C LYS A 397 -9.64 -10.22 -20.39
N ARG A 398 -10.49 -11.19 -20.03
CA ARG A 398 -10.10 -12.39 -19.27
C ARG A 398 -9.14 -13.28 -20.06
N GLU A 399 -9.44 -13.55 -21.33
CA GLU A 399 -8.56 -14.31 -22.21
C GLU A 399 -7.16 -13.67 -22.32
N ARG A 400 -7.11 -12.36 -22.57
CA ARG A 400 -5.84 -11.60 -22.62
C ARG A 400 -5.12 -11.57 -21.29
N PHE A 401 -5.86 -11.48 -20.18
CA PHE A 401 -5.30 -11.56 -18.83
C PHE A 401 -4.62 -12.91 -18.59
N GLU A 402 -5.27 -14.02 -18.92
CA GLU A 402 -4.70 -15.36 -18.77
C GLU A 402 -3.43 -15.52 -19.61
N GLN A 403 -3.48 -15.13 -20.89
CA GLN A 403 -2.32 -15.19 -21.79
C GLN A 403 -1.13 -14.37 -21.28
N LEU A 404 -1.35 -13.14 -20.81
CA LEU A 404 -0.29 -12.29 -20.27
C LEU A 404 0.29 -12.87 -18.99
N MET A 405 -0.56 -13.39 -18.11
CA MET A 405 -0.10 -13.99 -16.85
C MET A 405 0.70 -15.27 -17.08
N ASP A 406 0.39 -16.07 -18.11
CA ASP A 406 1.18 -17.26 -18.45
C ASP A 406 2.58 -16.90 -18.96
N VAL A 407 2.70 -15.87 -19.82
CA VAL A 407 4.02 -15.34 -20.24
C VAL A 407 4.80 -14.81 -19.02
N GLN A 408 4.16 -14.01 -18.17
CA GLN A 408 4.83 -13.46 -16.99
C GLN A 408 5.27 -14.57 -16.02
N ARG A 409 4.47 -15.61 -15.85
CA ARG A 409 4.79 -16.74 -14.97
C ARG A 409 6.09 -17.41 -15.39
N MET A 410 6.27 -17.66 -16.69
CA MET A 410 7.52 -18.21 -17.22
C MET A 410 8.71 -17.28 -16.95
N ILE A 411 8.55 -15.97 -17.21
CA ILE A 411 9.61 -14.99 -16.94
C ILE A 411 9.97 -14.96 -15.45
N SER A 412 8.97 -14.97 -14.57
CA SER A 412 9.16 -14.90 -13.11
C SER A 412 9.90 -16.14 -12.59
N ALA A 413 9.51 -17.33 -13.06
CA ALA A 413 10.19 -18.58 -12.73
C ALA A 413 11.67 -18.56 -13.17
N GLU A 414 11.96 -18.21 -14.43
CA GLU A 414 13.34 -18.12 -14.93
C GLU A 414 14.18 -17.09 -14.16
N ARG A 415 13.57 -15.98 -13.73
CA ARG A 415 14.24 -14.94 -12.93
C ARG A 415 14.53 -15.43 -11.51
N ASN A 416 13.60 -16.13 -10.88
CA ASN A 416 13.78 -16.69 -9.54
C ASN A 416 14.78 -17.85 -9.53
N GLU A 417 14.75 -18.73 -10.54
CA GLU A 417 15.73 -19.81 -10.70
C GLU A 417 17.16 -19.27 -10.81
N ALA A 418 17.35 -18.12 -11.47
CA ALA A 418 18.65 -17.44 -11.54
C ALA A 418 19.15 -16.90 -10.18
N LEU A 419 18.31 -16.92 -9.13
CA LEU A 419 18.67 -16.55 -7.77
C LEU A 419 19.24 -17.73 -6.96
N ILE A 420 19.04 -18.98 -7.42
CA ILE A 420 19.53 -20.18 -6.72
C ILE A 420 21.05 -20.13 -6.56
N GLY A 421 21.52 -20.43 -5.35
CA GLY A 421 22.93 -20.40 -4.93
C GLY A 421 23.44 -19.00 -4.58
N ARG A 422 22.63 -17.95 -4.72
CA ARG A 422 23.00 -16.58 -4.34
C ARG A 422 22.62 -16.29 -2.90
N ARG A 423 23.32 -15.33 -2.30
CA ARG A 423 23.09 -14.88 -0.93
C ARG A 423 22.46 -13.50 -0.91
N PHE A 424 21.46 -13.34 -0.06
CA PHE A 424 20.76 -12.08 0.14
C PHE A 424 20.57 -11.80 1.63
N LEU A 425 20.55 -10.52 1.96
CA LEU A 425 19.99 -10.07 3.22
C LEU A 425 18.47 -10.22 3.16
N ALA A 426 17.88 -10.83 4.19
CA ALA A 426 16.45 -11.03 4.32
C ALA A 426 15.95 -10.55 5.68
N LEU A 427 14.76 -9.93 5.68
CA LEU A 427 14.04 -9.49 6.86
C LEU A 427 13.00 -10.54 7.23
N VAL A 428 13.08 -11.10 8.45
CA VAL A 428 12.10 -12.07 8.94
C VAL A 428 10.80 -11.36 9.29
N ASP A 429 9.70 -11.74 8.64
CA ASP A 429 8.38 -11.17 8.91
C ASP A 429 7.58 -12.01 9.91
N GLU A 430 7.67 -13.33 9.79
CA GLU A 430 6.91 -14.26 10.60
C GLU A 430 7.76 -15.48 10.97
N VAL A 431 7.47 -16.06 12.14
CA VAL A 431 8.05 -17.32 12.60
C VAL A 431 6.89 -18.26 12.86
N LEU A 432 6.86 -19.36 12.11
CA LEU A 432 5.79 -20.34 12.14
C LEU A 432 6.13 -21.48 13.11
N ASP A 433 5.17 -21.82 13.97
CA ASP A 433 5.24 -22.99 14.86
C ASP A 433 4.93 -24.29 14.10
N ASP A 434 4.12 -24.22 13.04
CA ASP A 434 3.86 -25.34 12.12
C ASP A 434 4.86 -25.31 10.96
N PRO A 435 5.71 -26.33 10.81
CA PRO A 435 6.70 -26.38 9.75
C PRO A 435 6.14 -26.63 8.35
N GLY A 436 4.85 -26.96 8.23
CA GLY A 436 4.16 -27.14 6.95
C GLY A 436 4.93 -28.04 5.97
N PRO A 437 5.25 -27.57 4.74
CA PRO A 437 5.94 -28.40 3.74
C PRO A 437 7.34 -28.89 4.17
N PHE A 438 7.92 -28.30 5.24
CA PHE A 438 9.23 -28.68 5.78
C PHE A 438 9.13 -29.66 6.96
N GLU A 439 7.97 -30.27 7.22
CA GLU A 439 7.71 -31.24 8.31
C GLU A 439 8.83 -32.29 8.49
N ALA A 440 9.38 -32.82 7.39
CA ALA A 440 10.41 -33.86 7.42
C ALA A 440 11.77 -33.36 7.98
N GLU A 441 12.05 -32.07 7.90
CA GLU A 441 13.33 -31.44 8.27
C GLU A 441 13.24 -30.65 9.59
N ALA A 442 12.02 -30.38 10.06
CA ALA A 442 11.74 -29.40 11.11
C ALA A 442 11.62 -29.94 12.54
N ALA A 443 12.18 -31.13 12.84
CA ALA A 443 12.09 -31.71 14.18
C ALA A 443 12.66 -30.77 15.27
N GLY A 444 11.80 -29.97 15.89
CA GLY A 444 12.11 -29.03 16.97
C GLY A 444 12.66 -27.66 16.56
N ARG A 445 12.55 -27.23 15.29
CA ARG A 445 13.08 -25.94 14.82
C ARG A 445 11.99 -25.12 14.10
N PRO A 446 11.89 -23.80 14.37
CA PRO A 446 10.86 -22.97 13.76
C PRO A 446 11.20 -22.65 12.30
N VAL A 447 10.18 -22.62 11.44
CA VAL A 447 10.28 -22.20 10.03
C VAL A 447 10.02 -20.69 9.96
N GLY A 448 10.82 -19.98 9.17
CA GLY A 448 10.67 -18.53 9.00
C GLY A 448 9.99 -18.18 7.68
N VAL A 449 9.18 -17.12 7.69
CA VAL A 449 8.80 -16.39 6.48
C VAL A 449 9.56 -15.08 6.49
N ALA A 450 10.35 -14.84 5.45
CA ALA A 450 11.18 -13.66 5.32
C ALA A 450 11.04 -13.03 3.93
N ARG A 451 11.55 -11.81 3.77
CA ARG A 451 11.64 -11.12 2.48
C ARG A 451 13.05 -10.69 2.21
N THR A 452 13.54 -11.02 1.01
CA THR A 452 14.82 -10.50 0.51
C THR A 452 14.67 -9.02 0.12
N VAL A 453 15.80 -8.36 -0.15
CA VAL A 453 15.83 -7.00 -0.72
C VAL A 453 14.93 -6.81 -1.94
N GLY A 454 14.70 -7.88 -2.72
CA GLY A 454 13.86 -7.88 -3.90
C GLY A 454 12.37 -8.13 -3.65
N GLN A 455 11.89 -8.35 -2.42
CA GLN A 455 10.50 -8.71 -2.12
C GLN A 455 9.80 -7.65 -1.26
N ALA A 456 8.75 -7.03 -1.80
CA ALA A 456 7.86 -6.15 -1.04
C ALA A 456 6.86 -6.95 -0.18
N ILE A 457 6.52 -6.43 1.00
CA ILE A 457 5.50 -7.04 1.86
C ILE A 457 4.12 -7.03 1.19
N GLU A 458 3.34 -8.09 1.39
CA GLU A 458 1.96 -8.33 0.90
C GLU A 458 1.73 -8.32 -0.62
N VAL A 459 2.62 -7.69 -1.39
CA VAL A 459 2.45 -7.46 -2.83
C VAL A 459 3.21 -8.47 -3.67
N ASP A 460 4.36 -8.92 -3.17
CA ASP A 460 5.25 -9.85 -3.86
C ASP A 460 5.22 -11.24 -3.18
N GLY A 461 5.96 -12.20 -3.74
CA GLY A 461 6.18 -13.49 -3.09
C GLY A 461 7.08 -13.39 -1.86
N VAL A 462 7.14 -14.46 -1.10
CA VAL A 462 7.89 -14.57 0.15
C VAL A 462 9.11 -15.50 -0.01
N THR A 463 10.03 -15.43 0.94
CA THR A 463 11.11 -16.41 1.07
C THR A 463 10.83 -17.29 2.28
N HIS A 464 10.58 -18.57 2.03
CA HIS A 464 10.49 -19.58 3.06
C HIS A 464 11.89 -19.96 3.53
N VAL A 465 12.12 -19.85 4.83
CA VAL A 465 13.41 -20.07 5.45
C VAL A 465 13.40 -21.40 6.19
N HIS A 466 14.35 -22.28 5.84
CA HIS A 466 14.51 -23.59 6.50
C HIS A 466 14.62 -23.45 8.03
N PRO A 467 14.24 -24.50 8.77
CA PRO A 467 14.20 -24.46 10.23
C PRO A 467 15.50 -24.01 10.89
N PHE A 468 15.45 -22.92 11.66
CA PHE A 468 16.64 -22.31 12.25
C PHE A 468 16.38 -21.78 13.67
N GLU A 469 17.25 -22.14 14.62
CA GLU A 469 17.05 -21.78 16.03
C GLU A 469 17.20 -20.27 16.27
N GLY A 470 16.26 -19.68 17.01
CA GLY A 470 16.30 -18.29 17.45
C GLY A 470 16.07 -17.27 16.33
N LEU A 471 15.24 -17.59 15.34
CA LEU A 471 14.64 -16.60 14.46
C LEU A 471 13.66 -15.74 15.24
N THR A 472 13.63 -14.44 14.95
CA THR A 472 12.68 -13.49 15.55
C THR A 472 12.13 -12.55 14.48
N PRO A 473 10.84 -12.22 14.47
CA PRO A 473 10.30 -11.20 13.56
C PRO A 473 11.03 -9.87 13.70
N GLY A 474 11.26 -9.19 12.57
CA GLY A 474 12.02 -7.94 12.49
C GLY A 474 13.55 -8.11 12.52
N GLN A 475 14.06 -9.34 12.55
CA GLN A 475 15.49 -9.63 12.47
C GLN A 475 15.97 -9.71 11.01
N PHE A 476 17.18 -9.19 10.78
CA PHE A 476 17.91 -9.43 9.54
C PHE A 476 18.75 -10.70 9.61
N VAL A 477 18.65 -11.52 8.57
CA VAL A 477 19.41 -12.76 8.40
C VAL A 477 19.99 -12.81 7.00
N THR A 478 21.18 -13.38 6.86
CA THR A 478 21.74 -13.68 5.53
C THR A 478 21.28 -15.08 5.13
N VAL A 479 20.56 -15.17 4.01
CA VAL A 479 20.02 -16.41 3.47
C VAL A 479 20.70 -16.75 2.15
N GLU A 480 20.85 -18.04 1.88
CA GLU A 480 21.27 -18.58 0.57
C GLU A 480 20.07 -19.29 -0.05
N VAL A 481 19.67 -18.87 -1.25
CA VAL A 481 18.53 -19.44 -1.98
C VAL A 481 18.93 -20.83 -2.46
N GLU A 482 18.15 -21.85 -2.10
CA GLU A 482 18.40 -23.25 -2.48
C GLU A 482 17.45 -23.72 -3.57
N ASP A 483 16.22 -23.20 -3.56
CA ASP A 483 15.21 -23.51 -4.55
C ASP A 483 14.30 -22.31 -4.80
N ALA A 484 13.57 -22.34 -5.90
CA ALA A 484 12.71 -21.26 -6.34
C ALA A 484 11.43 -21.80 -6.97
N GLU A 485 10.30 -21.23 -6.57
CA GLU A 485 9.02 -21.41 -7.26
C GLU A 485 8.74 -20.20 -8.19
N GLU A 486 7.57 -20.22 -8.85
CA GLU A 486 7.14 -19.17 -9.78
C GLU A 486 7.18 -17.76 -9.15
N TYR A 487 6.92 -17.65 -7.84
CA TYR A 487 6.85 -16.37 -7.12
C TYR A 487 7.59 -16.37 -5.78
N ASP A 488 7.68 -17.53 -5.14
CA ASP A 488 8.25 -17.70 -3.80
C ASP A 488 9.65 -18.33 -3.89
N LEU A 489 10.48 -18.09 -2.86
CA LEU A 489 11.85 -18.63 -2.77
C LEU A 489 11.95 -19.56 -1.57
N ILE A 490 12.85 -20.54 -1.64
CA ILE A 490 13.21 -21.40 -0.52
C ILE A 490 14.70 -21.18 -0.23
N ALA A 491 15.03 -20.86 1.01
CA ALA A 491 16.39 -20.48 1.38
C ALA A 491 16.77 -21.00 2.77
N ARG A 492 18.08 -21.20 2.99
CA ARG A 492 18.62 -21.52 4.31
C ARG A 492 19.40 -20.36 4.89
N VAL A 493 19.34 -20.20 6.21
CA VAL A 493 20.15 -19.19 6.91
C VAL A 493 21.61 -19.60 6.92
N VAL A 494 22.49 -18.69 6.51
CA VAL A 494 23.94 -18.87 6.53
C VAL A 494 24.59 -18.12 7.69
N GLU A 495 24.05 -16.94 8.03
CA GLU A 495 24.58 -16.08 9.10
C GLU A 495 23.48 -15.23 9.74
N LYS A 496 23.56 -15.04 11.06
CA LYS A 496 22.74 -14.05 11.79
C LYS A 496 23.53 -12.76 11.91
N GLN A 497 22.89 -11.62 11.66
CA GLN A 497 23.46 -10.30 11.97
C GLN A 497 23.10 -9.85 13.38
#